data_AF-A0A7L0A9N2-F1
#
_entry.id   AF-A0A7L0A9N2-F1
#
_cell.length_a   1.000
_cell.length_b   1.000
_cell.length_c   1.000
_cell.angle_alpha   90.00
_cell.angle_beta   90.00
_cell.angle_gamma   90.00
#
_symmetry.space_group_name_H-M   'P 1'
#
loop_
_entity.id
_entity.type
_entity.pdbx_description
1 polymer ?
#
loop_
_entity_poly.entity_id
_entity_poly.type
_entity_poly.pdbx_seq_one_letter_code
_entity_poly.pdbx_strand_id
1 'polypeptide(L)'
;VFGKIFGGGRKQPAPSATPQESIQKLRETEEMLVKKQEFLEKKIEAEIASARKHGTKNKRLALHALKRKKQFEKQLQHIDGVLATIEFQREALENASTNAEVLQVMGSAAKALKTAHNDMDVDQVHDLMEDIAEQQEVANEIAEAISNPVGFGHDVDEDELLKELEELEQ
;
A
#
# COMPACT_ATOMS: atom_id res chain seq x y z
N VAL A 1 54.15 -0.33 25.44
CA VAL A 1 54.01 -1.77 25.12
C VAL A 1 52.56 -2.15 25.40
N PHE A 2 51.77 -2.29 24.31
CA PHE A 2 50.49 -3.01 24.17
C PHE A 2 49.28 -2.56 25.04
N GLY A 3 48.07 -2.26 24.55
CA GLY A 3 47.43 -2.50 23.26
C GLY A 3 46.23 -3.45 23.40
N LYS A 4 44.99 -2.91 23.27
CA LYS A 4 43.67 -3.60 23.14
C LYS A 4 43.22 -4.33 24.41
N ILE A 5 41.94 -4.33 24.81
CA ILE A 5 40.79 -4.95 24.12
C ILE A 5 39.51 -4.17 24.47
N PHE A 6 39.03 -3.34 23.55
CA PHE A 6 37.67 -2.82 23.54
C PHE A 6 36.96 -3.58 22.41
N GLY A 7 36.16 -4.57 22.78
CA GLY A 7 35.44 -5.46 21.86
C GLY A 7 34.25 -4.75 21.25
N GLY A 8 34.47 -4.03 20.16
CA GLY A 8 33.42 -3.54 19.27
C GLY A 8 32.76 -4.70 18.54
N GLY A 9 31.83 -5.38 19.20
CA GLY A 9 30.87 -6.25 18.54
C GLY A 9 29.91 -5.39 17.73
N ARG A 10 30.16 -5.27 16.42
CA ARG A 10 29.12 -4.84 15.47
C ARG A 10 27.95 -5.81 15.65
N LYS A 11 26.88 -5.37 16.31
CA LYS A 11 25.59 -6.05 16.19
C LYS A 11 25.29 -6.12 14.70
N GLN A 12 25.24 -7.34 14.15
CA GLN A 12 24.68 -7.53 12.83
C GLN A 12 23.29 -6.87 12.82
N PRO A 13 22.96 -6.03 11.83
CA PRO A 13 21.60 -5.55 11.71
C PRO A 13 20.71 -6.79 11.64
N ALA A 14 19.65 -6.80 12.45
CA ALA A 14 18.63 -7.84 12.35
C ALA A 14 18.24 -7.98 10.86
N PRO A 15 17.99 -9.20 10.36
CA PRO A 15 17.56 -9.37 8.98
C PRO A 15 16.39 -8.42 8.73
N SER A 16 16.56 -7.53 7.74
CA SER A 16 15.48 -6.66 7.29
C SER A 16 14.31 -7.56 6.90
N ALA A 17 13.12 -7.28 7.44
CA ALA A 17 11.93 -8.05 7.13
C ALA A 17 11.77 -8.17 5.61
N THR A 18 11.38 -9.35 5.14
CA THR A 18 11.14 -9.54 3.69
C THR A 18 9.97 -8.65 3.24
N PRO A 19 9.87 -8.32 1.95
CA PRO A 19 8.70 -7.62 1.42
C PRO A 19 7.39 -8.32 1.81
N GLN A 20 7.36 -9.65 1.73
CA GLN A 20 6.19 -10.46 2.08
C GLN A 20 5.83 -10.38 3.57
N GLU A 21 6.82 -10.45 4.47
CA GLU A 21 6.60 -10.26 5.91
C GLU A 21 6.09 -8.85 6.24
N SER A 22 6.59 -7.86 5.51
CA SER A 22 6.18 -6.46 5.69
C SER A 22 4.75 -6.22 5.18
N ILE A 23 4.39 -6.78 4.03
CA ILE A 23 3.02 -6.78 3.49
C ILE A 23 2.06 -7.44 4.49
N GLN A 24 2.43 -8.60 5.05
CA GLN A 24 1.61 -9.31 6.02
C GLN A 24 1.36 -8.47 7.29
N LYS A 25 2.39 -7.80 7.82
CA LYS A 25 2.24 -6.89 8.97
C LYS A 25 1.38 -5.67 8.67
N LEU A 26 1.46 -5.14 7.45
CA LEU A 26 0.58 -4.04 7.02
C LEU A 26 -0.88 -4.50 7.02
N ARG A 27 -1.18 -5.70 6.47
CA ARG A 27 -2.53 -6.29 6.50
C ARG A 27 -3.07 -6.52 7.92
N GLU A 28 -2.23 -7.04 8.82
CA GLU A 28 -2.61 -7.22 10.23
C GLU A 28 -2.89 -5.88 10.93
N THR A 29 -2.13 -4.84 10.57
CA THR A 29 -2.33 -3.49 11.09
C THR A 29 -3.62 -2.88 10.54
N GLU A 30 -3.89 -3.04 9.25
CA GLU A 30 -5.13 -2.65 8.57
C GLU A 30 -6.35 -3.27 9.26
N GLU A 31 -6.36 -4.60 9.47
CA GLU A 31 -7.45 -5.30 10.17
C GLU A 31 -7.68 -4.77 11.59
N MET A 32 -6.60 -4.46 12.31
CA MET A 32 -6.67 -3.87 13.64
C MET A 32 -7.26 -2.45 13.63
N LEU A 33 -6.90 -1.64 12.65
CA LEU A 33 -7.43 -0.29 12.46
C LEU A 33 -8.92 -0.31 12.09
N VAL A 34 -9.34 -1.21 11.20
CA VAL A 34 -10.75 -1.40 10.83
C VAL A 34 -11.59 -1.80 12.05
N LYS A 35 -11.13 -2.77 12.85
CA LYS A 35 -11.82 -3.13 14.11
C LYS A 35 -11.95 -1.96 15.09
N LYS A 36 -10.95 -1.07 15.10
CA LYS A 36 -10.96 0.13 15.94
C LYS A 36 -11.90 1.20 15.40
N GLN A 37 -12.00 1.34 14.08
CA GLN A 37 -12.97 2.19 13.38
C GLN A 37 -14.40 1.79 13.78
N GLU A 38 -14.78 0.53 13.57
CA GLU A 38 -16.10 -0.01 13.93
C GLU A 38 -16.42 0.19 15.42
N PHE A 39 -15.43 0.01 16.29
CA PHE A 39 -15.61 0.23 17.72
C PHE A 39 -15.93 1.70 18.04
N LEU A 40 -15.24 2.65 17.40
CA LEU A 40 -15.47 4.08 17.58
C LEU A 40 -16.83 4.51 17.04
N GLU A 41 -17.25 3.97 15.90
CA GLU A 41 -18.59 4.20 15.32
C GLU A 41 -19.69 3.77 16.29
N LYS A 42 -19.61 2.54 16.83
CA LYS A 42 -20.55 2.05 17.85
C LYS A 42 -20.59 2.94 19.10
N LYS A 43 -19.44 3.51 19.50
CA LYS A 43 -19.37 4.49 20.61
C LYS A 43 -20.06 5.80 20.26
N ILE A 44 -19.87 6.31 19.04
CA ILE A 44 -20.52 7.52 18.53
C ILE A 44 -22.04 7.34 18.54
N GLU A 45 -22.55 6.22 18.02
CA GLU A 45 -23.98 5.89 18.04
C GLU A 45 -24.57 5.86 19.45
N ALA A 46 -23.87 5.20 20.39
CA ALA A 46 -24.30 5.13 21.78
C ALA A 46 -24.39 6.52 22.43
N GLU A 47 -23.44 7.42 22.15
CA GLU A 47 -23.48 8.80 22.66
C GLU A 47 -24.58 9.64 21.99
N ILE A 48 -24.86 9.43 20.70
CA ILE A 48 -26.01 10.04 20.02
C ILE A 48 -27.32 9.60 20.67
N ALA A 49 -27.50 8.29 20.90
CA ALA A 49 -28.69 7.75 21.56
C ALA A 49 -28.85 8.30 22.97
N SER A 50 -27.76 8.40 23.74
CA SER A 50 -27.74 8.99 25.08
C SER A 50 -28.13 10.48 25.06
N ALA A 51 -27.56 11.25 24.13
CA ALA A 51 -27.89 12.67 23.97
C ALA A 51 -29.37 12.87 23.61
N ARG A 52 -29.92 12.07 22.70
CA ARG A 52 -31.34 12.09 22.33
C ARG A 52 -32.25 11.76 23.51
N LYS A 53 -31.92 10.71 24.28
CA LYS A 53 -32.68 10.27 25.45
C LYS A 53 -32.74 11.32 26.56
N HIS A 54 -31.66 12.07 26.76
CA HIS A 54 -31.54 13.01 27.87
C HIS A 54 -31.75 14.48 27.47
N GLY A 55 -31.86 14.80 26.18
CA GLY A 55 -31.91 16.17 25.67
C GLY A 55 -33.01 17.06 26.29
N THR A 56 -34.20 16.50 26.53
CA THR A 56 -35.34 17.23 27.10
C THR A 56 -35.43 17.16 28.62
N LYS A 57 -34.86 16.11 29.23
CA LYS A 57 -35.00 15.83 30.68
C LYS A 57 -33.77 16.25 31.50
N ASN A 58 -32.57 16.18 30.91
CA ASN A 58 -31.32 16.46 31.57
C ASN A 58 -30.29 17.01 30.57
N LYS A 59 -30.40 18.31 30.30
CA LYS A 59 -29.54 19.03 29.35
C LYS A 59 -28.05 18.87 29.65
N ARG A 60 -27.65 18.84 30.92
CA ARG A 60 -26.24 18.67 31.33
C ARG A 60 -25.69 17.32 30.87
N LEU A 61 -26.44 16.24 31.11
CA LEU A 61 -26.04 14.89 30.70
C LEU A 61 -25.97 14.76 29.17
N ALA A 62 -26.94 15.34 28.46
CA ALA A 62 -26.93 15.39 27.00
C ALA A 62 -25.70 16.14 26.44
N LEU A 63 -25.33 17.28 27.03
CA LEU A 63 -24.13 18.02 26.64
C LEU A 63 -22.84 17.22 26.87
N HIS A 64 -22.75 16.46 27.97
CA HIS A 64 -21.60 15.57 28.20
C HIS A 64 -21.53 14.44 27.17
N ALA A 65 -22.66 13.86 26.78
CA ALA A 65 -22.72 12.84 25.73
C ALA A 65 -22.26 13.41 24.38
N LEU A 66 -22.74 14.59 23.99
CA LEU A 66 -22.29 15.27 22.77
C LEU A 66 -20.80 15.62 22.79
N LYS A 67 -20.24 15.97 23.96
CA LYS A 67 -18.80 16.21 24.10
C LYS A 67 -17.99 14.93 23.86
N ARG A 68 -18.43 13.79 24.40
CA ARG A 68 -17.78 12.48 24.16
C ARG A 68 -17.92 12.05 22.71
N LYS A 69 -19.11 12.20 22.11
CA LYS A 69 -19.33 11.99 20.67
C LYS A 69 -18.27 12.71 19.84
N LYS A 70 -18.12 14.03 20.03
CA LYS A 70 -17.13 14.83 19.30
C LYS A 70 -15.68 14.38 19.53
N GLN A 71 -15.36 13.81 20.69
CA GLN A 71 -14.03 13.26 20.94
C GLN A 71 -13.81 11.96 20.16
N PHE A 72 -14.81 11.07 20.11
CA PHE A 72 -14.75 9.85 19.33
C PHE A 72 -14.70 10.13 17.82
N GLU A 73 -15.45 11.10 17.32
CA GLU A 73 -15.38 11.52 15.90
C GLU A 73 -13.98 11.98 15.49
N LYS A 74 -13.29 12.75 16.35
CA LYS A 74 -11.91 13.16 16.09
C LYS A 74 -10.94 11.98 16.09
N GLN A 75 -11.20 10.97 16.94
CA GLN A 75 -10.39 9.75 16.94
C GLN A 75 -10.66 8.92 15.69
N LEU A 76 -11.92 8.81 15.26
CA LEU A 76 -12.33 8.11 14.06
C LEU A 76 -11.64 8.71 12.83
N GLN A 77 -11.77 10.02 12.63
CA GLN A 77 -11.09 10.73 11.53
C GLN A 77 -9.57 10.51 11.51
N HIS A 78 -8.93 10.45 12.68
CA HIS A 78 -7.50 10.14 12.74
C HIS A 78 -7.21 8.69 12.33
N ILE A 79 -8.02 7.73 12.77
CA ILE A 79 -7.89 6.33 12.38
C ILE A 79 -8.09 6.16 10.88
N ASP A 80 -9.08 6.83 10.28
CA ASP A 80 -9.35 6.79 8.85
C ASP A 80 -8.13 7.26 8.04
N GLY A 81 -7.51 8.39 8.45
CA GLY A 81 -6.31 8.89 7.78
C GLY A 81 -5.09 7.98 7.95
N VAL A 82 -4.95 7.32 9.11
CA VAL A 82 -3.88 6.33 9.33
C VAL A 82 -4.12 5.08 8.49
N LEU A 83 -5.37 4.61 8.40
CA LEU A 83 -5.77 3.45 7.61
C LEU A 83 -5.45 3.67 6.12
N ALA A 84 -5.89 4.80 5.55
CA ALA A 84 -5.58 5.16 4.16
C ALA A 84 -4.06 5.20 3.88
N THR A 85 -3.27 5.68 4.85
CA THR A 85 -1.80 5.68 4.72
C THR A 85 -1.22 4.26 4.69
N ILE A 86 -1.75 3.35 5.51
CA ILE A 86 -1.31 1.94 5.57
C ILE A 86 -1.70 1.19 4.30
N GLU A 87 -2.92 1.41 3.80
CA GLU A 87 -3.41 0.84 2.55
C GLU A 87 -2.54 1.26 1.36
N PHE A 88 -2.26 2.57 1.24
CA PHE A 88 -1.36 3.10 0.22
C PHE A 88 0.04 2.49 0.29
N GLN A 89 0.60 2.35 1.50
CA GLN A 89 1.92 1.73 1.69
C GLN A 89 1.92 0.24 1.33
N ARG A 90 0.85 -0.48 1.65
CA ARG A 90 0.68 -1.90 1.32
C ARG A 90 0.66 -2.08 -0.19
N GLU A 91 -0.16 -1.31 -0.89
CA GLU A 91 -0.28 -1.36 -2.35
C GLU A 91 1.05 -1.02 -3.03
N ALA A 92 1.72 0.06 -2.60
CA ALA A 92 3.02 0.43 -3.13
C ALA A 92 4.06 -0.70 -2.98
N LEU A 93 4.05 -1.41 -1.85
CA LEU A 93 4.97 -2.51 -1.59
C LEU A 93 4.61 -3.78 -2.39
N GLU A 94 3.32 -4.06 -2.58
CA GLU A 94 2.84 -5.14 -3.44
C GLU A 94 3.27 -4.89 -4.89
N ASN A 95 3.02 -3.68 -5.42
CA ASN A 95 3.44 -3.27 -6.76
C ASN A 95 4.95 -3.36 -6.94
N ALA A 96 5.73 -2.88 -5.96
CA ALA A 96 7.19 -2.99 -5.99
C ALA A 96 7.67 -4.44 -6.01
N SER A 97 7.01 -5.33 -5.25
CA SER A 97 7.33 -6.76 -5.24
C SER A 97 7.05 -7.42 -6.58
N THR A 98 5.90 -7.14 -7.19
CA THR A 98 5.54 -7.66 -8.52
C THR A 98 6.50 -7.14 -9.60
N ASN A 99 6.83 -5.85 -9.59
CA ASN A 99 7.78 -5.28 -10.54
C ASN A 99 9.17 -5.91 -10.41
N ALA A 100 9.63 -6.16 -9.17
CA ALA A 100 10.90 -6.84 -8.94
C ALA A 100 10.91 -8.27 -9.50
N GLU A 101 9.80 -9.00 -9.35
CA GLU A 101 9.64 -10.36 -9.91
C GLU A 101 9.65 -10.33 -11.44
N VAL A 102 8.91 -9.42 -12.07
CA VAL A 102 8.91 -9.24 -13.53
C VAL A 102 10.32 -8.95 -14.04
N LEU A 103 11.05 -8.02 -13.43
CA LEU A 103 12.43 -7.70 -13.81
C LEU A 103 13.38 -8.89 -13.66
N GLN A 104 13.19 -9.72 -12.62
CA GLN A 104 13.98 -10.94 -12.43
C GLN A 104 13.72 -11.96 -13.55
N VAL A 105 12.45 -12.14 -13.95
CA VAL A 105 12.06 -13.04 -15.04
C VAL A 105 12.64 -12.52 -16.36
N MET A 106 12.48 -11.23 -16.67
CA MET A 106 13.03 -10.60 -17.87
C MET A 106 14.56 -10.76 -17.93
N GLY A 107 15.26 -10.52 -16.81
CA GLY A 107 16.71 -10.70 -16.74
C GLY A 107 17.16 -12.15 -16.97
N SER A 108 16.35 -13.12 -16.54
CA SER A 108 16.61 -14.55 -16.80
C SER A 108 16.34 -14.92 -18.26
N ALA A 109 15.24 -14.41 -18.85
CA ALA A 109 14.91 -14.58 -20.25
C ALA A 109 15.98 -13.98 -21.17
N ALA A 110 16.45 -12.76 -20.88
CA ALA A 110 17.53 -12.10 -21.63
C ALA A 110 18.85 -12.91 -21.61
N LYS A 111 19.18 -13.54 -20.47
CA LYS A 111 20.34 -14.44 -20.38
C LYS A 111 20.16 -15.70 -21.23
N ALA A 112 18.96 -16.28 -21.23
CA ALA A 112 18.65 -17.45 -22.05
C ALA A 112 18.72 -17.11 -23.55
N LEU A 113 18.13 -15.99 -23.97
CA LEU A 113 18.23 -15.48 -25.35
C LEU A 113 19.68 -15.26 -25.75
N LYS A 114 20.48 -14.56 -24.94
CA LYS A 114 21.91 -14.36 -25.20
C LYS A 114 22.68 -15.67 -25.37
N THR A 115 22.32 -16.70 -24.60
CA THR A 115 22.96 -18.02 -24.69
C THR A 115 22.58 -18.72 -26.00
N ALA A 116 21.30 -18.64 -26.39
CA ALA A 116 20.82 -19.12 -27.69
C ALA A 116 21.47 -18.38 -28.87
N HIS A 117 21.77 -17.07 -28.74
CA HIS A 117 22.44 -16.27 -29.78
C HIS A 117 23.93 -16.50 -29.90
N ASN A 118 24.61 -16.92 -28.83
CA ASN A 118 26.02 -17.33 -28.92
C ASN A 118 26.22 -18.60 -29.78
N ASP A 119 25.16 -19.35 -30.05
CA ASP A 119 25.14 -20.51 -30.95
C ASP A 119 24.63 -20.16 -32.38
N MET A 120 24.33 -18.89 -32.69
CA MET A 120 23.90 -18.41 -34.01
C MET A 120 25.04 -17.69 -34.74
N ASP A 121 25.16 -17.93 -36.05
CA ASP A 121 26.19 -17.36 -36.93
C ASP A 121 26.06 -15.82 -37.02
N VAL A 122 27.17 -15.10 -37.16
CA VAL A 122 27.28 -13.64 -36.96
C VAL A 122 26.32 -12.80 -37.81
N ASP A 123 25.93 -13.31 -38.98
CA ASP A 123 24.99 -12.63 -39.88
C ASP A 123 23.53 -12.67 -39.38
N GLN A 124 23.14 -13.69 -38.60
CA GLN A 124 21.81 -13.77 -37.99
C GLN A 124 21.68 -12.93 -36.71
N VAL A 125 22.82 -12.48 -36.16
CA VAL A 125 22.86 -11.65 -34.95
C VAL A 125 22.46 -10.20 -35.27
N HIS A 126 22.77 -9.68 -36.48
CA HIS A 126 22.45 -8.30 -36.84
C HIS A 126 20.95 -8.06 -36.98
N ASP A 127 20.25 -8.91 -37.75
CA ASP A 127 18.79 -8.82 -37.94
C ASP A 127 18.06 -8.95 -36.59
N LEU A 128 18.57 -9.79 -35.70
CA LEU A 128 17.96 -9.98 -34.39
C LEU A 128 18.30 -8.88 -33.37
N MET A 129 19.48 -8.24 -33.45
CA MET A 129 19.76 -7.07 -32.61
C MET A 129 18.84 -5.89 -32.97
N GLU A 130 18.38 -5.82 -34.22
CA GLU A 130 17.36 -4.86 -34.66
C GLU A 130 15.99 -5.19 -34.04
N ASP A 131 15.55 -6.46 -34.11
CA ASP A 131 14.30 -6.93 -33.47
C ASP A 131 14.31 -6.76 -31.94
N ILE A 132 15.46 -6.99 -31.28
CA ILE A 132 15.61 -6.84 -29.82
C ILE A 132 15.61 -5.35 -29.43
N ALA A 133 16.20 -4.48 -30.24
CA ALA A 133 16.15 -3.03 -29.98
C ALA A 133 14.71 -2.50 -30.06
N GLU A 134 13.94 -2.95 -31.06
CA GLU A 134 12.53 -2.61 -31.21
C GLU A 134 11.69 -3.15 -30.03
N GLN A 135 11.94 -4.40 -29.59
CA GLN A 135 11.24 -4.97 -28.43
C GLN A 135 11.66 -4.38 -27.08
N GLN A 136 12.90 -3.91 -26.94
CA GLN A 136 13.37 -3.23 -25.74
C GLN A 136 12.72 -1.85 -25.60
N GLU A 137 12.44 -1.17 -26.72
CA GLU A 137 11.67 0.07 -26.75
C GLU A 137 10.22 -0.17 -26.29
N VAL A 138 9.57 -1.21 -26.82
CA VAL A 138 8.22 -1.63 -26.39
C VAL A 138 8.19 -2.06 -24.92
N ALA A 139 9.20 -2.78 -24.44
CA ALA A 139 9.28 -3.19 -23.03
C ALA A 139 9.49 -2.00 -22.09
N ASN A 140 10.25 -0.98 -22.52
CA ASN A 140 10.39 0.26 -21.77
C ASN A 140 9.09 1.07 -21.78
N GLU A 141 8.37 1.12 -22.90
CA GLU A 141 7.06 1.77 -23.01
C GLU A 141 6.01 1.08 -22.12
N ILE A 142 6.00 -0.25 -22.08
CA ILE A 142 5.15 -1.04 -21.16
C ILE A 142 5.56 -0.80 -19.71
N ALA A 143 6.85 -0.81 -19.41
CA ALA A 143 7.34 -0.56 -18.06
C ALA A 143 6.97 0.86 -17.60
N GLU A 144 7.09 1.87 -18.47
CA GLU A 144 6.69 3.25 -18.19
C GLU A 144 5.17 3.38 -18.04
N ALA A 145 4.37 2.69 -18.85
CA ALA A 145 2.91 2.64 -18.70
C ALA A 145 2.45 1.95 -17.40
N ILE A 146 3.17 0.92 -16.94
CA ILE A 146 2.89 0.21 -15.68
C ILE A 146 3.36 1.00 -14.46
N SER A 147 4.54 1.63 -14.54
CA SER A 147 5.17 2.32 -13.41
C SER A 147 4.73 3.78 -13.27
N ASN A 148 4.19 4.36 -14.33
CA ASN A 148 3.52 5.65 -14.31
C ASN A 148 2.10 5.47 -14.87
N PRO A 149 1.17 4.86 -14.11
CA PRO A 149 -0.22 4.77 -14.53
C PRO A 149 -0.76 6.19 -14.62
N VAL A 150 -0.70 6.76 -15.82
CA VAL A 150 -1.30 8.05 -16.14
C VAL A 150 -2.79 7.91 -15.83
N GLY A 151 -3.21 8.36 -14.65
CA GLY A 151 -4.62 8.31 -14.24
C GLY A 151 -4.92 8.00 -12.78
N PHE A 152 -4.02 7.39 -12.00
CA PHE A 152 -4.34 7.04 -10.60
C PHE A 152 -4.07 8.16 -9.59
N GLY A 153 -3.56 9.30 -10.05
CA GLY A 153 -2.98 10.32 -9.18
C GLY A 153 -3.89 11.46 -8.73
N HIS A 154 -4.97 11.82 -9.45
CA HIS A 154 -5.69 13.06 -9.11
C HIS A 154 -7.17 13.23 -9.49
N ASP A 155 -7.88 12.24 -10.05
CA ASP A 155 -9.27 12.46 -10.49
C ASP A 155 -10.20 11.27 -10.19
N VAL A 156 -10.12 10.69 -8.99
CA VAL A 156 -11.23 9.84 -8.53
C VAL A 156 -12.24 10.75 -7.86
N ASP A 157 -13.36 11.01 -8.56
CA ASP A 157 -14.44 11.84 -8.03
C ASP A 157 -15.15 11.09 -6.90
N GLU A 158 -15.06 11.60 -5.68
CA GLU A 158 -15.74 11.02 -4.52
C GLU A 158 -17.26 10.92 -4.74
N ASP A 159 -17.87 11.82 -5.52
CA ASP A 159 -19.30 11.80 -5.84
C ASP A 159 -19.64 10.65 -6.82
N GLU A 160 -18.72 10.28 -7.72
CA GLU A 160 -18.89 9.15 -8.64
C GLU A 160 -18.84 7.81 -7.88
N LEU A 161 -17.88 7.67 -6.97
CA LEU A 161 -17.75 6.49 -6.11
C LEU A 161 -18.96 6.29 -5.19
N LEU A 162 -19.48 7.37 -4.60
CA LEU A 162 -20.66 7.30 -3.74
C LEU A 162 -21.89 6.78 -4.50
N LYS A 163 -22.05 7.22 -5.75
CA LYS A 163 -23.13 6.75 -6.60
C LYS A 163 -22.98 5.27 -6.96
N GLU A 164 -21.78 4.83 -7.30
CA GLU A 164 -21.50 3.42 -7.59
C GLU A 164 -21.77 2.53 -6.37
N LEU A 165 -21.40 2.98 -5.16
CA LEU A 165 -21.70 2.28 -3.92
C LEU A 165 -23.21 2.15 -3.66
N GLU A 166 -23.98 3.23 -3.87
CA GLU A 166 -25.45 3.20 -3.73
C GLU A 166 -26.12 2.23 -4.73
N GLU A 167 -25.53 2.01 -5.90
CA GLU A 167 -26.01 1.03 -6.89
C GLU A 167 -25.72 -0.42 -6.47
N LEU A 168 -24.64 -0.68 -5.73
CA LEU A 168 -24.27 -2.01 -5.23
C LEU A 168 -25.01 -2.44 -3.96
N GLU A 169 -25.54 -1.50 -3.18
CA GLU A 169 -26.28 -1.78 -1.93
C GLU A 169 -27.80 -2.03 -2.10
N GLN A 170 -28.32 -2.03 -3.35
CA GLN A 170 -29.73 -2.36 -3.68
C GLN A 170 -29.99 -3.85 -3.85
#